data_AF-A0A5E4BW17-F1
#
_entry.id   AF-A0A5E4BW17-F1
#
_cell.length_a   1.000
_cell.length_b   1.000
_cell.length_c   1.000
_cell.angle_alpha   90.00
_cell.angle_beta   90.00
_cell.angle_gamma   90.00
#
_symmetry.space_group_name_H-M   'P 1'
#
loop_
_entity.id
_entity.type
_entity.pdbx_description
1 polymer ?
#
loop_
_entity_poly.entity_id
_entity_poly.type
_entity_poly.pdbx_seq_one_letter_code
_entity_poly.pdbx_strand_id
1 'polypeptide(L)'
;MERLAAPGEVRMSQAIQPAHANARGELSAGQLLKWIDTTACLAAEKHAGVSCVTASVDDIQFEETVKVGQVITIKAKVTRAFSTSMEISIKVIVQDTLMDIEKLVSVAFSTFVAKPVGKEKIHLKPVILLTEQDQVEHNLASERRKVRLQHEDTFNNLMKESSSFEDPACGEEEGTVATRGTAVQSIELVLPPHANHHGNTFGGQIMAWMETVATISASRLCKGHPFLKSVDMFKFRGPSTVGDRLVFNSIVNNTFQTCVEVGVRVEAFNCQEWSEGRGRHINSAFLIYNAVDDKEELIIFPRIEPISKDDFRRYRGAIARKRIRLGRKYVISHKEEVPLCIQWDESKQASLSNGNVEAFRKLAAKRGWEVISSSKKIKIYTLEEQDVLSVWVEKHVKSPANLAYCLLSDFTKRPLWDPHYMFCEVIDRVNENDQIYYIICSEVNGDKPKDFIVLVSRRKPLKDGNTYMVAAKSIILPSVPPSPQYIRSEVICAGFLIEAIDSTSCTVSYLNQMSASILPYFAGNLGGWSKSIEEAAASCIKFIENATDDGPISGL
;
A
#
# COMPACT_ATOMS: atom_id res chain seq x y z
N MET A 1 -4.67 40.28 -9.76
CA MET A 1 -3.69 40.15 -8.66
C MET A 1 -2.67 39.11 -9.07
N GLU A 2 -1.46 39.52 -9.43
CA GLU A 2 -0.33 38.60 -9.63
C GLU A 2 -0.04 37.90 -8.30
N ARG A 3 -0.28 36.58 -8.23
CA ARG A 3 0.25 35.75 -7.15
C ARG A 3 1.77 35.68 -7.34
N LEU A 4 2.51 36.61 -6.73
CA LEU A 4 3.96 36.52 -6.59
C LEU A 4 4.31 35.13 -6.06
N ALA A 5 5.11 34.38 -6.82
CA ALA A 5 5.57 33.06 -6.41
C ALA A 5 6.24 33.15 -5.04
N ALA A 6 5.94 32.22 -4.14
CA ALA A 6 6.57 32.19 -2.83
C ALA A 6 8.10 32.14 -3.00
N PRO A 7 8.88 32.88 -2.18
CA PRO A 7 10.33 32.88 -2.29
C PRO A 7 10.87 31.44 -2.19
N GLY A 8 11.59 31.00 -3.21
CA GLY A 8 12.17 29.65 -3.30
C GLY A 8 11.36 28.62 -4.11
N GLU A 9 10.15 28.95 -4.57
CA GLU A 9 9.37 28.08 -5.46
C GLU A 9 9.89 28.18 -6.92
N VAL A 10 9.87 27.05 -7.62
CA VAL A 10 10.11 26.95 -9.07
C VAL A 10 8.86 26.37 -9.71
N ARG A 11 8.41 27.02 -10.81
CA ARG A 11 7.24 26.59 -11.58
C ARG A 11 7.64 26.31 -13.01
N MET A 12 7.26 25.14 -13.50
CA MET A 12 7.33 24.77 -14.92
C MET A 12 5.91 24.58 -15.44
N SER A 13 5.61 25.10 -16.63
CA SER A 13 4.34 24.83 -17.33
C SER A 13 4.64 24.31 -18.72
N GLN A 14 3.99 23.22 -19.12
CA GLN A 14 4.20 22.58 -20.43
C GLN A 14 2.84 22.25 -21.06
N ALA A 15 2.65 22.66 -22.31
CA ALA A 15 1.53 22.20 -23.12
C ALA A 15 1.84 20.78 -23.63
N ILE A 16 0.87 19.87 -23.50
CA ILE A 16 1.07 18.49 -23.94
C ILE A 16 0.88 18.42 -25.45
N GLN A 17 1.97 18.11 -26.14
CA GLN A 17 2.05 17.98 -27.58
C GLN A 17 2.05 16.49 -27.97
N PRO A 18 1.73 16.14 -29.22
CA PRO A 18 1.83 14.76 -29.70
C PRO A 18 3.20 14.12 -29.47
N ALA A 19 4.28 14.90 -29.53
CA ALA A 19 5.65 14.43 -29.25
C ALA A 19 5.88 13.97 -27.79
N HIS A 20 4.99 14.34 -26.87
CA HIS A 20 5.05 13.97 -25.45
C HIS A 20 4.15 12.78 -25.13
N ALA A 21 3.36 12.30 -26.09
CA ALA A 21 2.28 11.36 -25.85
C ALA A 21 2.63 9.92 -26.28
N ASN A 22 1.92 8.96 -25.68
CA ASN A 22 1.89 7.57 -26.08
C ASN A 22 0.95 7.36 -27.29
N ALA A 23 0.80 6.11 -27.72
CA ALA A 23 -0.05 5.75 -28.86
C ALA A 23 -1.54 6.13 -28.70
N ARG A 24 -2.02 6.40 -27.48
CA ARG A 24 -3.40 6.82 -27.18
C ARG A 24 -3.56 8.33 -27.05
N GLY A 25 -2.51 9.11 -27.30
CA GLY A 25 -2.56 10.57 -27.10
C GLY A 25 -2.57 10.97 -25.62
N GLU A 26 -2.10 10.10 -24.73
CA GLU A 26 -1.91 10.38 -23.30
C GLU A 26 -0.44 10.70 -23.05
N LEU A 27 -0.14 11.61 -22.11
CA LEU A 27 1.22 11.97 -21.73
C LEU A 27 2.01 10.72 -21.27
N SER A 28 3.18 10.50 -21.87
CA SER A 28 4.10 9.46 -21.39
C SER A 28 4.48 9.75 -19.94
N ALA A 29 4.32 8.74 -19.08
CA ALA A 29 4.65 8.92 -17.67
C ALA A 29 6.16 9.11 -17.46
N GLY A 30 6.99 8.51 -18.32
CA GLY A 30 8.44 8.78 -18.36
C GLY A 30 8.76 10.24 -18.64
N GLN A 31 8.05 10.87 -19.58
CA GLN A 31 8.21 12.30 -19.87
C GLN A 31 7.79 13.17 -18.67
N LEU A 32 6.71 12.80 -18.00
CA LEU A 32 6.27 13.47 -16.78
C LEU A 32 7.32 13.38 -15.66
N LEU A 33 7.87 12.18 -15.40
CA LEU A 33 8.94 11.95 -14.42
C LEU A 33 10.19 12.80 -14.73
N LYS A 34 10.55 12.94 -16.01
CA LYS A 34 11.65 13.81 -16.45
C LYS A 34 11.39 15.28 -16.12
N TRP A 35 10.18 15.79 -16.35
CA TRP A 35 9.84 17.17 -16.00
C TRP A 35 9.74 17.41 -14.50
N ILE A 36 9.22 16.44 -13.74
CA ILE A 36 9.20 16.46 -12.27
C ILE A 36 10.63 16.64 -11.73
N ASP A 37 11.55 15.77 -12.17
CA ASP A 37 12.95 15.82 -11.73
C ASP A 37 13.65 17.11 -12.16
N THR A 38 13.43 17.56 -13.40
CA THR A 38 14.01 18.83 -13.89
C THR A 38 13.56 20.01 -13.04
N THR A 39 12.26 20.10 -12.74
CA THR A 39 11.70 21.20 -11.92
C THR A 39 12.21 21.13 -10.49
N ALA A 40 12.32 19.92 -9.92
CA ALA A 40 12.86 19.71 -8.59
C ALA A 40 14.36 20.03 -8.50
N CYS A 41 15.13 19.65 -9.52
CA CYS A 41 16.56 19.95 -9.62
C CYS A 41 16.79 21.46 -9.65
N LEU A 42 16.02 22.21 -10.45
CA LEU A 42 16.10 23.67 -10.50
C LEU A 42 15.76 24.32 -9.15
N ALA A 43 14.78 23.79 -8.41
CA ALA A 43 14.47 24.26 -7.06
C ALA A 43 15.64 24.00 -6.09
N ALA A 44 16.27 22.83 -6.19
CA ALA A 44 17.43 22.47 -5.38
C ALA A 44 18.65 23.35 -5.69
N GLU A 45 18.96 23.55 -6.98
CA GLU A 45 20.08 24.39 -7.43
C GLU A 45 19.87 25.87 -7.04
N LYS A 46 18.64 26.37 -7.13
CA LYS A 46 18.27 27.73 -6.67
C LYS A 46 18.54 27.94 -5.18
N HIS A 47 18.36 26.90 -4.36
CA HIS A 47 18.64 26.94 -2.92
C HIS A 47 20.13 26.71 -2.60
N ALA A 48 20.78 25.78 -3.29
CA ALA A 48 22.16 25.40 -3.05
C ALA A 48 23.19 26.39 -3.61
N GLY A 49 22.87 27.07 -4.72
CA GLY A 49 23.81 27.89 -5.48
C GLY A 49 24.89 27.08 -6.23
N VAL A 50 24.74 25.76 -6.31
CA VAL A 50 25.64 24.83 -7.02
C VAL A 50 24.80 23.75 -7.70
N SER A 51 25.41 22.97 -8.60
CA SER A 51 24.73 21.83 -9.23
C SER A 51 24.23 20.81 -8.21
N CYS A 52 23.06 20.26 -8.49
CA CYS A 52 22.45 19.22 -7.69
C CYS A 52 22.24 17.95 -8.52
N VAL A 53 22.25 16.80 -7.85
CA VAL A 53 21.93 15.50 -8.47
C VAL A 53 20.86 14.79 -7.65
N THR A 54 20.00 14.05 -8.33
CA THR A 54 18.93 13.27 -7.71
C THR A 54 19.52 12.12 -6.90
N ALA A 55 19.18 12.04 -5.62
CA ALA A 55 19.67 10.98 -4.73
C ALA A 55 18.62 9.90 -4.50
N SER A 56 17.37 10.29 -4.29
CA SER A 56 16.24 9.37 -4.15
C SER A 56 14.94 10.05 -4.53
N VAL A 57 13.97 9.24 -4.93
CA VAL A 57 12.61 9.67 -5.24
C VAL A 57 11.68 8.86 -4.33
N ASP A 58 10.71 9.50 -3.70
CA ASP A 58 9.72 8.85 -2.84
C ASP A 58 8.65 8.14 -3.67
N ASP A 59 7.67 7.51 -3.01
CA ASP A 59 6.53 6.93 -3.70
C ASP A 59 5.80 8.04 -4.49
N ILE A 60 5.64 7.85 -5.80
CA ILE A 60 4.89 8.75 -6.68
C ILE A 60 3.64 8.02 -7.13
N GLN A 61 2.47 8.60 -6.88
CA GLN A 61 1.18 8.11 -7.37
C GLN A 61 0.60 9.09 -8.38
N PHE A 62 0.03 8.56 -9.45
CA PHE A 62 -0.65 9.32 -10.50
C PHE A 62 -2.15 9.11 -10.36
N GLU A 63 -2.87 10.17 -10.02
CA GLU A 63 -4.33 10.15 -9.81
C GLU A 63 -5.10 10.33 -11.12
N GLU A 64 -4.49 11.00 -12.11
CA GLU A 64 -5.14 11.38 -13.36
C GLU A 64 -4.19 11.16 -14.54
N THR A 65 -4.76 10.72 -15.67
CA THR A 65 -4.04 10.60 -16.93
C THR A 65 -4.18 11.88 -17.75
N VAL A 66 -3.05 12.51 -18.08
CA VAL A 66 -3.02 13.77 -18.84
C VAL A 66 -3.07 13.49 -20.34
N LYS A 67 -3.85 14.25 -21.11
CA LYS A 67 -4.02 14.10 -22.56
C LYS A 67 -3.38 15.23 -23.36
N VAL A 68 -3.11 14.96 -24.65
CA VAL A 68 -2.66 15.98 -25.61
C VAL A 68 -3.65 17.16 -25.65
N GLY A 69 -3.13 18.39 -25.70
CA GLY A 69 -3.92 19.62 -25.67
C GLY A 69 -4.15 20.21 -24.28
N GLN A 70 -3.94 19.42 -23.22
CA GLN A 70 -3.97 19.92 -21.85
C GLN A 70 -2.64 20.60 -21.47
N VAL A 71 -2.65 21.40 -20.40
CA VAL A 71 -1.46 22.07 -19.89
C VAL A 71 -1.14 21.52 -18.51
N ILE A 72 0.09 21.08 -18.30
CA ILE A 72 0.57 20.64 -17.00
C ILE A 72 1.36 21.77 -16.33
N THR A 73 1.10 21.98 -15.04
CA THR A 73 1.86 22.89 -14.18
C THR A 73 2.51 22.08 -13.07
N ILE A 74 3.84 22.12 -13.02
CA ILE A 74 4.66 21.49 -11.99
C ILE A 74 5.21 22.58 -11.08
N LYS A 75 4.94 22.48 -9.79
CA LYS A 75 5.46 23.38 -8.75
C LYS A 75 6.41 22.59 -7.87
N ALA A 76 7.63 23.08 -7.70
CA ALA A 76 8.62 22.48 -6.82
C ALA A 76 9.09 23.48 -5.77
N LYS A 77 9.21 23.03 -4.52
CA LYS A 77 9.66 23.83 -3.38
C LYS A 77 10.56 23.02 -2.47
N VAL A 78 11.67 23.61 -2.03
CA VAL A 78 12.52 23.01 -0.99
C VAL A 78 11.79 23.08 0.35
N THR A 79 11.45 21.93 0.93
CA THR A 79 10.78 21.84 2.24
C THR A 79 11.79 21.90 3.38
N ARG A 80 12.93 21.22 3.21
CA ARG A 80 13.99 21.17 4.21
C ARG A 80 15.36 20.94 3.58
N ALA A 81 16.32 21.76 3.99
CA ALA A 81 17.74 21.52 3.75
C ALA A 81 18.37 20.86 4.98
N PHE A 82 19.20 19.84 4.74
CA PHE A 82 20.01 19.16 5.75
C PHE A 82 21.47 19.61 5.63
N SER A 83 22.44 18.71 5.77
CA SER A 83 23.86 19.04 5.62
C SER A 83 24.23 19.24 4.13
N THR A 84 24.17 18.16 3.35
CA THR A 84 24.49 18.16 1.91
C THR A 84 23.29 17.81 1.03
N SER A 85 22.20 17.33 1.64
CA SER A 85 20.97 16.94 0.97
C SER A 85 19.83 17.87 1.32
N MET A 86 18.82 17.91 0.46
CA MET A 86 17.58 18.64 0.69
C MET A 86 16.38 17.86 0.15
N GLU A 87 15.24 18.01 0.81
CA GLU A 87 13.96 17.48 0.37
C GLU A 87 13.22 18.55 -0.43
N ILE A 88 12.67 18.13 -1.57
CA ILE A 88 11.87 18.95 -2.46
C ILE A 88 10.47 18.33 -2.52
N SER A 89 9.45 19.14 -2.21
CA SER A 89 8.06 18.81 -2.49
C SER A 89 7.71 19.23 -3.92
N ILE A 90 7.04 18.34 -4.65
CA ILE A 90 6.55 18.58 -6.00
C ILE A 90 5.03 18.39 -6.03
N LYS A 91 4.33 19.36 -6.62
CA LYS A 91 2.90 19.28 -6.92
C LYS A 91 2.67 19.42 -8.41
N VAL A 92 1.97 18.45 -8.99
CA VAL A 92 1.64 18.40 -10.42
C VAL A 92 0.14 18.59 -10.59
N ILE A 93 -0.24 19.61 -11.36
CA ILE A 93 -1.62 19.95 -11.67
C ILE A 93 -1.78 19.93 -13.19
N VAL A 94 -2.88 19.38 -13.67
CA VAL A 94 -3.29 19.48 -15.08
C VAL A 94 -4.46 20.43 -15.19
N GLN A 95 -4.43 21.29 -16.22
CA GLN A 95 -5.52 22.18 -16.57
C GLN A 95 -6.01 21.83 -17.97
N ASP A 96 -7.32 21.63 -18.09
CA ASP A 96 -7.98 21.56 -19.38
C ASP A 96 -8.24 22.98 -19.90
N THR A 97 -7.63 23.33 -21.03
CA THR A 97 -7.70 24.69 -21.58
C THR A 97 -9.07 25.04 -22.17
N LEU A 98 -9.90 24.03 -22.47
CA LEU A 98 -11.24 24.23 -23.04
C LEU A 98 -12.30 24.36 -21.94
N MET A 99 -12.15 23.60 -20.84
CA MET A 99 -13.13 23.54 -19.76
C MET A 99 -12.76 24.39 -18.52
N ASP A 100 -11.53 24.91 -18.46
CA ASP A 100 -10.95 25.61 -17.31
C ASP A 100 -11.05 24.82 -15.99
N ILE A 101 -10.94 23.50 -16.09
CA ILE A 101 -10.94 22.59 -14.95
C ILE A 101 -9.49 22.25 -14.61
N GLU A 102 -9.11 22.50 -13.36
CA GLU A 102 -7.83 22.05 -12.79
C GLU A 102 -8.02 20.75 -11.99
N LYS A 103 -7.14 19.77 -12.21
CA LYS A 103 -7.09 18.53 -11.44
C LYS A 103 -5.69 18.26 -10.89
N LEU A 104 -5.63 17.66 -9.71
CA LEU A 104 -4.38 17.17 -9.13
C LEU A 104 -3.96 15.88 -9.84
N VAL A 105 -2.76 15.86 -10.41
CA VAL A 105 -2.19 14.66 -11.04
C VAL A 105 -1.36 13.88 -10.04
N SER A 106 -0.50 14.57 -9.29
CA SER A 106 0.43 13.92 -8.36
C SER A 106 0.97 14.91 -7.32
N VAL A 107 1.24 14.38 -6.12
CA VAL A 107 2.10 15.02 -5.12
C VAL A 107 3.25 14.06 -4.86
N ALA A 108 4.47 14.55 -4.99
CA ALA A 108 5.67 13.75 -4.90
C ALA A 108 6.73 14.44 -4.04
N PHE A 109 7.66 13.66 -3.51
CA PHE A 109 8.85 14.17 -2.82
C PHE A 109 10.10 13.58 -3.47
N SER A 110 11.12 14.41 -3.60
CA SER A 110 12.42 14.00 -4.13
C SER A 110 13.53 14.56 -3.26
N THR A 111 14.63 13.81 -3.13
CA THR A 111 15.81 14.24 -2.39
C THR A 111 16.95 14.49 -3.35
N PHE A 112 17.51 15.70 -3.29
CA PHE A 112 18.68 16.10 -4.06
C PHE A 112 19.89 16.26 -3.16
N VAL A 113 21.07 16.01 -3.72
CA VAL A 113 22.36 16.24 -3.06
C VAL A 113 23.13 17.27 -3.86
N ALA A 114 23.64 18.28 -3.17
CA ALA A 114 24.48 19.29 -3.77
C ALA A 114 25.87 18.72 -4.11
N LYS A 115 26.34 19.00 -5.32
CA LYS A 115 27.62 18.57 -5.88
C LYS A 115 28.44 19.82 -6.23
N PRO A 116 29.17 20.39 -5.25
CA PRO A 116 30.08 21.49 -5.52
C PRO A 116 31.19 21.05 -6.47
N VAL A 117 31.69 21.99 -7.28
CA VAL A 117 32.83 21.74 -8.17
C VAL A 117 34.10 21.66 -7.32
N GLY A 118 34.76 20.50 -7.30
CA GLY A 118 35.98 20.27 -6.53
C GLY A 118 35.78 19.45 -5.25
N LYS A 119 36.69 19.61 -4.26
CA LYS A 119 36.71 18.84 -3.00
C LYS A 119 36.04 19.55 -1.81
N GLU A 120 35.44 20.71 -2.03
CA GLU A 120 34.88 21.52 -0.95
C GLU A 120 33.59 20.89 -0.38
N LYS A 121 33.45 20.93 0.95
CA LYS A 121 32.23 20.50 1.62
C LYS A 121 31.22 21.64 1.59
N ILE A 122 30.09 21.43 0.94
CA ILE A 122 28.99 22.39 0.96
C ILE A 122 28.16 22.26 2.24
N HIS A 123 27.82 23.40 2.83
CA HIS A 123 26.83 23.51 3.90
C HIS A 123 25.63 24.28 3.39
N LEU A 124 24.49 23.61 3.32
CA LEU A 124 23.27 24.22 2.82
C LEU A 124 22.69 25.19 3.84
N LYS A 125 22.20 26.33 3.35
CA LYS A 125 21.49 27.30 4.18
C LYS A 125 20.17 26.69 4.68
N PRO A 126 19.75 26.95 5.93
CA PRO A 126 18.41 26.57 6.39
C PRO A 126 17.33 27.18 5.49
N VAL A 127 16.24 26.45 5.30
CA VAL A 127 15.06 26.96 4.56
C VAL A 127 14.35 27.98 5.44
N ILE A 128 13.96 29.11 4.86
CA ILE A 128 13.19 30.16 5.55
C ILE A 128 11.74 29.69 5.65
N LEU A 129 11.21 29.60 6.87
CA LEU A 129 9.83 29.18 7.15
C LEU A 129 8.98 30.43 7.41
N LEU A 130 7.98 30.69 6.55
CA LEU A 130 7.14 31.90 6.65
C LEU A 130 5.72 31.59 7.11
N THR A 131 5.22 30.40 6.77
CA THR A 131 3.84 29.99 7.06
C THR A 131 3.79 28.80 8.01
N GLU A 132 2.65 28.59 8.69
CA GLU A 132 2.43 27.39 9.50
C GLU A 132 2.60 26.11 8.69
N GLN A 133 2.13 26.12 7.43
CA GLN A 133 2.33 25.00 6.50
C GLN A 133 3.81 24.71 6.26
N ASP A 134 4.66 25.74 6.16
CA ASP A 134 6.10 25.55 6.01
C ASP A 134 6.71 24.88 7.23
N GLN A 135 6.26 25.24 8.43
CA GLN A 135 6.72 24.64 9.68
C GLN A 135 6.31 23.17 9.77
N VAL A 136 5.06 22.86 9.38
CA VAL A 136 4.55 21.48 9.32
C VAL A 136 5.35 20.66 8.31
N GLU A 137 5.50 21.13 7.08
CA GLU A 137 6.27 20.44 6.03
C GLU A 137 7.73 20.23 6.42
N HIS A 138 8.34 21.23 7.08
CA HIS A 138 9.70 21.11 7.59
C HIS A 138 9.85 20.00 8.64
N ASN A 139 8.86 19.85 9.52
CA ASN A 139 8.85 18.79 10.53
C ASN A 139 8.61 17.42 9.89
N LEU A 140 7.61 17.32 9.00
CA LEU A 140 7.29 16.10 8.26
C LEU A 140 8.47 15.61 7.40
N ALA A 141 9.28 16.52 6.86
CA ALA A 141 10.48 16.18 6.11
C ALA A 141 11.49 15.32 6.92
N SER A 142 11.55 15.49 8.25
CA SER A 142 12.38 14.62 9.10
C SER A 142 11.82 13.23 9.25
N GLU A 143 10.51 13.10 9.43
CA GLU A 143 9.86 11.78 9.53
C GLU A 143 9.93 11.04 8.20
N ARG A 144 9.65 11.72 7.07
CA ARG A 144 9.86 11.15 5.72
C ARG A 144 11.30 10.70 5.51
N ARG A 145 12.29 11.47 5.98
CA ARG A 145 13.70 11.06 5.92
C ARG A 145 13.98 9.79 6.72
N LYS A 146 13.38 9.60 7.89
CA LYS A 146 13.53 8.33 8.65
C LYS A 146 12.98 7.16 7.85
N VAL A 147 11.80 7.31 7.24
CA VAL A 147 11.18 6.29 6.37
C VAL A 147 12.08 5.94 5.19
N ARG A 148 12.71 6.93 4.53
CA ARG A 148 13.67 6.69 3.43
C ARG A 148 14.87 5.85 3.86
N LEU A 149 15.42 6.14 5.03
CA LEU A 149 16.61 5.45 5.54
C LEU A 149 16.29 4.03 6.02
N GLN A 150 15.12 3.82 6.62
CA GLN A 150 14.69 2.52 7.14
C GLN A 150 14.10 1.60 6.06
N HIS A 151 13.78 2.12 4.88
CA HIS A 151 13.07 1.37 3.85
C HIS A 151 13.74 0.07 3.42
N GLU A 152 15.06 0.08 3.23
CA GLU A 152 15.81 -1.13 2.84
C GLU A 152 15.75 -2.18 3.96
N ASP A 153 15.86 -1.76 5.22
CA ASP A 153 15.75 -2.66 6.38
C ASP A 153 14.34 -3.23 6.53
N THR A 154 13.30 -2.39 6.40
CA THR A 154 11.89 -2.82 6.42
C THR A 154 11.62 -3.86 5.33
N PHE A 155 12.07 -3.61 4.10
CA PHE A 155 11.94 -4.54 2.99
C PHE A 155 12.68 -5.86 3.25
N ASN A 156 13.93 -5.79 3.73
CA ASN A 156 14.73 -6.98 4.02
C ASN A 156 14.12 -7.83 5.15
N ASN A 157 13.51 -7.21 6.16
CA ASN A 157 12.83 -7.93 7.25
C ASN A 157 11.58 -8.67 6.75
N LEU A 158 10.76 -8.02 5.92
CA LEU A 158 9.62 -8.66 5.25
C LEU A 158 10.06 -9.81 4.34
N MET A 159 11.17 -9.65 3.62
CA MET A 159 11.71 -10.72 2.78
C MET A 159 12.16 -11.93 3.61
N LYS A 160 12.77 -11.73 4.79
CA LYS A 160 13.14 -12.82 5.70
C LYS A 160 11.91 -13.57 6.22
N GLU A 161 10.86 -12.86 6.62
CA GLU A 161 9.57 -13.48 6.98
C GLU A 161 9.05 -14.34 5.84
N SER A 162 9.09 -13.81 4.62
CA SER A 162 8.57 -14.52 3.44
C SER A 162 9.38 -15.73 2.99
N SER A 163 10.65 -15.81 3.37
CA SER A 163 11.52 -16.95 3.04
C SER A 163 11.19 -18.21 3.84
N SER A 164 10.42 -18.08 4.92
CA SER A 164 9.96 -19.19 5.76
C SER A 164 8.69 -19.89 5.23
N PHE A 165 8.11 -19.36 4.15
CA PHE A 165 6.94 -19.93 3.48
C PHE A 165 7.34 -21.18 2.69
N GLU A 166 6.56 -22.26 2.83
CA GLU A 166 6.54 -23.31 1.81
C GLU A 166 6.12 -22.65 0.49
N ASP A 167 6.90 -22.89 -0.58
CA ASP A 167 6.56 -22.37 -1.90
C ASP A 167 5.10 -22.77 -2.19
N PRO A 168 4.22 -21.84 -2.62
CA PRO A 168 2.82 -22.17 -2.82
C PRO A 168 2.76 -23.38 -3.77
N ALA A 169 2.31 -24.52 -3.24
CA ALA A 169 2.01 -25.67 -4.05
C ALA A 169 0.89 -25.24 -4.99
N CYS A 170 1.28 -24.86 -6.21
CA CYS A 170 0.33 -24.57 -7.26
C CYS A 170 -0.32 -25.91 -7.58
N GLY A 171 -1.52 -26.13 -7.06
CA GLY A 171 -2.48 -26.98 -7.77
C GLY A 171 -2.62 -26.40 -9.17
N GLU A 172 -2.93 -27.25 -10.14
CA GLU A 172 -3.19 -26.88 -11.54
C GLU A 172 -4.37 -25.90 -11.60
N GLU A 173 -4.15 -24.62 -11.26
CA GLU A 173 -5.11 -23.54 -11.40
C GLU A 173 -5.05 -23.09 -12.86
N GLU A 174 -6.18 -23.23 -13.55
CA GLU A 174 -6.34 -22.92 -14.96
C GLU A 174 -6.10 -21.40 -15.21
N GLY A 175 -5.07 -21.06 -16.00
CA GLY A 175 -4.83 -19.68 -16.45
C GLY A 175 -3.61 -18.93 -15.87
N THR A 176 -2.66 -19.62 -15.23
CA THR A 176 -1.38 -19.02 -14.80
C THR A 176 -0.43 -18.76 -15.97
N VAL A 177 0.42 -17.73 -15.84
CA VAL A 177 1.39 -17.34 -16.88
C VAL A 177 2.78 -17.12 -16.29
N ALA A 178 3.81 -17.63 -16.98
CA ALA A 178 5.20 -17.44 -16.61
C ALA A 178 5.72 -16.03 -16.96
N THR A 179 6.61 -15.47 -16.14
CA THR A 179 7.19 -14.12 -16.33
C THR A 179 8.16 -14.02 -17.49
N ARG A 180 8.73 -15.13 -17.97
CA ARG A 180 9.84 -15.13 -18.96
C ARG A 180 9.52 -14.37 -20.24
N GLY A 181 8.30 -14.48 -20.76
CA GLY A 181 7.87 -13.78 -21.97
C GLY A 181 7.81 -12.25 -21.83
N THR A 182 7.80 -11.73 -20.60
CA THR A 182 7.69 -10.30 -20.30
C THR A 182 9.04 -9.61 -20.17
N ALA A 183 10.16 -10.33 -20.22
CA ALA A 183 11.49 -9.77 -19.99
C ALA A 183 11.93 -8.85 -21.15
N VAL A 184 12.25 -7.59 -20.85
CA VAL A 184 12.70 -6.58 -21.80
C VAL A 184 14.10 -6.13 -21.43
N GLN A 185 14.98 -6.01 -22.43
CA GLN A 185 16.27 -5.37 -22.28
C GLN A 185 16.37 -4.22 -23.28
N SER A 186 16.80 -3.05 -22.82
CA SER A 186 17.16 -1.91 -23.67
C SER A 186 18.51 -1.35 -23.26
N ILE A 187 19.17 -0.66 -24.17
CA ILE A 187 20.44 0.01 -23.95
C ILE A 187 20.38 1.43 -24.49
N GLU A 188 20.77 2.39 -23.67
CA GLU A 188 20.81 3.81 -24.05
C GLU A 188 22.21 4.37 -23.85
N LEU A 189 22.67 5.18 -24.79
CA LEU A 189 23.92 5.91 -24.66
C LEU A 189 23.66 7.27 -24.00
N VAL A 190 24.40 7.59 -22.95
CA VAL A 190 24.31 8.91 -22.32
C VAL A 190 25.03 9.93 -23.19
N LEU A 191 24.24 10.85 -23.76
CA LEU A 191 24.69 11.94 -24.61
C LEU A 191 24.70 13.26 -23.82
N PRO A 192 25.36 14.32 -24.31
CA PRO A 192 25.36 15.63 -23.67
C PRO A 192 24.00 16.18 -23.21
N PRO A 193 22.89 16.08 -23.97
CA PRO A 193 21.58 16.58 -23.50
C PRO A 193 20.99 15.76 -22.34
N HIS A 194 21.54 14.59 -22.03
CA HIS A 194 21.08 13.70 -20.96
C HIS A 194 21.75 14.03 -19.61
N ALA A 195 22.69 14.97 -19.58
CA ALA A 195 23.48 15.31 -18.42
C ALA A 195 23.51 16.81 -18.15
N ASN A 196 23.82 17.18 -16.90
CA ASN A 196 24.09 18.57 -16.54
C ASN A 196 25.43 19.04 -17.13
N HIS A 197 25.73 20.33 -16.98
CA HIS A 197 26.96 20.95 -17.50
C HIS A 197 28.26 20.39 -16.89
N HIS A 198 28.17 19.62 -15.80
CA HIS A 198 29.28 18.87 -15.21
C HIS A 198 29.38 17.42 -15.72
N GLY A 199 28.56 17.05 -16.70
CA GLY A 199 28.56 15.73 -17.32
C GLY A 199 27.87 14.64 -16.48
N ASN A 200 27.16 14.97 -15.40
CA ASN A 200 26.38 14.00 -14.62
C ASN A 200 24.98 13.81 -15.22
N THR A 201 24.58 12.57 -15.46
CA THR A 201 23.28 12.22 -16.02
C THR A 201 22.13 12.68 -15.12
N PHE A 202 21.09 13.28 -15.70
CA PHE A 202 19.89 13.66 -14.96
C PHE A 202 19.10 12.43 -14.49
N GLY A 203 18.69 12.40 -13.23
CA GLY A 203 17.86 11.31 -12.68
C GLY A 203 16.54 11.16 -13.43
N GLY A 204 15.94 12.28 -13.84
CA GLY A 204 14.74 12.34 -14.66
C GLY A 204 14.87 11.65 -16.01
N GLN A 205 16.04 11.73 -16.65
CA GLN A 205 16.28 11.06 -17.92
C GLN A 205 16.36 9.54 -17.74
N ILE A 206 17.01 9.08 -16.66
CA ILE A 206 17.05 7.66 -16.31
C ILE A 206 15.64 7.14 -16.01
N MET A 207 14.84 7.89 -15.24
CA MET A 207 13.44 7.54 -14.96
C MET A 207 12.58 7.44 -16.22
N ALA A 208 12.76 8.34 -17.18
CA ALA A 208 12.03 8.28 -18.45
C ALA A 208 12.32 6.99 -19.24
N TRP A 209 13.59 6.62 -19.36
CA TRP A 209 13.97 5.37 -20.02
C TRP A 209 13.50 4.14 -19.27
N MET A 210 13.57 4.15 -17.93
CA MET A 210 13.04 3.06 -17.11
C MET A 210 11.55 2.82 -17.33
N GLU A 211 10.76 3.89 -17.35
CA GLU A 211 9.32 3.82 -17.56
C GLU A 211 8.98 3.28 -18.95
N THR A 212 9.71 3.71 -19.99
CA THR A 212 9.54 3.21 -21.35
C THR A 212 9.76 1.69 -21.41
N VAL A 213 10.85 1.19 -20.82
CA VAL A 213 11.18 -0.24 -20.82
C VAL A 213 10.19 -1.05 -19.97
N ALA A 214 9.75 -0.49 -18.83
CA ALA A 214 8.77 -1.12 -17.96
C ALA A 214 7.39 -1.25 -18.62
N THR A 215 6.95 -0.20 -19.32
CA THR A 215 5.69 -0.20 -20.07
C THR A 215 5.68 -1.32 -21.10
N ILE A 216 6.77 -1.52 -21.84
CA ILE A 216 6.89 -2.63 -22.80
C ILE A 216 6.78 -3.99 -22.09
N SER A 217 7.35 -4.14 -20.90
CA SER A 217 7.23 -5.38 -20.11
C SER A 217 5.79 -5.65 -19.68
N ALA A 218 5.07 -4.61 -19.23
CA ALA A 218 3.65 -4.69 -18.90
C ALA A 218 2.78 -5.02 -20.13
N SER A 219 3.04 -4.39 -21.28
CA SER A 219 2.35 -4.67 -22.55
C SER A 219 2.57 -6.09 -23.07
N ARG A 220 3.68 -6.74 -22.70
CA ARG A 220 3.89 -8.15 -23.06
C ARG A 220 3.04 -9.12 -22.24
N LEU A 221 2.55 -8.69 -21.07
CA LEU A 221 1.67 -9.48 -20.23
C LEU A 221 0.19 -9.24 -20.57
N CYS A 222 -0.21 -7.99 -20.78
CA CYS A 222 -1.59 -7.63 -21.13
C CYS A 222 -1.74 -7.32 -22.61
N LYS A 223 -2.81 -7.82 -23.23
CA LYS A 223 -3.18 -7.47 -24.62
C LYS A 223 -3.92 -6.13 -24.69
N GLY A 224 -3.58 -5.18 -23.82
CA GLY A 224 -4.24 -3.88 -23.69
C GLY A 224 -3.23 -2.76 -23.52
N HIS A 225 -3.71 -1.62 -23.04
CA HIS A 225 -2.95 -0.38 -22.96
C HIS A 225 -2.54 -0.11 -21.51
N PRO A 226 -1.28 -0.41 -21.12
CA PRO A 226 -0.82 -0.13 -19.78
C PRO A 226 -0.60 1.37 -19.57
N PHE A 227 -0.97 1.84 -18.39
CA PHE A 227 -0.69 3.19 -17.91
C PHE A 227 -0.14 3.12 -16.49
N LEU A 228 0.80 4.02 -16.18
CA LEU A 228 1.51 4.01 -14.91
C LEU A 228 0.61 4.53 -13.78
N LYS A 229 0.38 3.71 -12.76
CA LYS A 229 -0.36 4.07 -11.54
C LYS A 229 0.57 4.68 -10.50
N SER A 230 1.70 4.03 -10.25
CA SER A 230 2.66 4.50 -9.24
C SER A 230 4.08 4.00 -9.49
N VAL A 231 5.04 4.73 -8.93
CA VAL A 231 6.46 4.33 -8.83
C VAL A 231 6.81 4.23 -7.36
N ASP A 232 7.37 3.10 -6.94
CA ASP A 232 7.85 2.93 -5.57
C ASP A 232 9.07 3.80 -5.30
N MET A 233 9.25 4.17 -4.04
CA MET A 233 10.43 4.86 -3.55
C MET A 233 11.70 4.08 -3.89
N PHE A 234 12.68 4.76 -4.47
CA PHE A 234 13.98 4.18 -4.79
C PHE A 234 15.12 5.19 -4.66
N LYS A 235 16.35 4.67 -4.66
CA LYS A 235 17.59 5.44 -4.50
C LYS A 235 18.52 5.24 -5.69
N PHE A 236 19.16 6.32 -6.12
CA PHE A 236 20.32 6.28 -7.01
C PHE A 236 21.57 5.93 -6.19
N ARG A 237 22.14 4.74 -6.45
CA ARG A 237 23.28 4.15 -5.74
C ARG A 237 24.61 4.70 -6.20
N GLY A 238 24.72 5.09 -7.47
CA GLY A 238 25.96 5.57 -8.07
C GLY A 238 25.72 6.65 -9.12
N PRO A 239 26.75 7.45 -9.44
CA PRO A 239 26.67 8.44 -10.51
C PRO A 239 26.73 7.77 -11.89
N SER A 240 26.14 8.42 -12.87
CA SER A 240 26.34 8.15 -14.30
C SER A 240 26.80 9.43 -14.99
N THR A 241 27.65 9.30 -15.99
CA THR A 241 28.20 10.42 -16.75
C THR A 241 28.02 10.28 -18.25
N VAL A 242 28.18 11.38 -18.99
CA VAL A 242 28.19 11.38 -20.46
C VAL A 242 29.20 10.34 -20.99
N GLY A 243 28.76 9.54 -21.96
CA GLY A 243 29.53 8.42 -22.52
C GLY A 243 29.24 7.07 -21.87
N ASP A 244 28.54 7.02 -20.73
CA ASP A 244 28.06 5.76 -20.16
C ASP A 244 27.02 5.10 -21.07
N ARG A 245 27.04 3.77 -21.13
CA ARG A 245 25.97 2.93 -21.67
C ARG A 245 25.12 2.46 -20.51
N LEU A 246 23.84 2.83 -20.51
CA LEU A 246 22.88 2.39 -19.51
C LEU A 246 22.10 1.20 -20.04
N VAL A 247 22.23 0.05 -19.38
CA VAL A 247 21.47 -1.16 -19.67
C VAL A 247 20.28 -1.24 -18.72
N PHE A 248 19.09 -1.32 -19.29
CA PHE A 248 17.83 -1.43 -18.58
C PHE A 248 17.30 -2.84 -18.74
N ASN A 249 17.23 -3.59 -17.64
CA ASN A 249 16.64 -4.92 -17.61
C ASN A 249 15.31 -4.86 -16.85
N SER A 250 14.21 -5.18 -17.53
CA SER A 250 12.87 -5.15 -16.96
C SER A 250 12.15 -6.48 -17.09
N ILE A 251 11.31 -6.79 -16.12
CA ILE A 251 10.44 -7.98 -16.10
C ILE A 251 9.25 -7.76 -15.16
N VAL A 252 8.14 -8.44 -15.43
CA VAL A 252 7.03 -8.52 -14.47
C VAL A 252 7.48 -9.32 -13.25
N ASN A 253 7.22 -8.78 -12.06
CA ASN A 253 7.48 -9.45 -10.79
C ASN A 253 6.27 -10.22 -10.28
N ASN A 254 5.10 -9.57 -10.27
CA ASN A 254 3.83 -10.14 -9.80
C ASN A 254 2.64 -9.31 -10.30
N THR A 255 1.44 -9.89 -10.18
CA THR A 255 0.15 -9.30 -10.54
C THR A 255 -0.80 -9.33 -9.35
N PHE A 256 -1.62 -8.30 -9.23
CA PHE A 256 -2.57 -8.07 -8.15
C PHE A 256 -3.91 -7.63 -8.76
N GLN A 257 -4.71 -8.60 -9.22
CA GLN A 257 -5.95 -8.35 -9.98
C GLN A 257 -5.75 -7.37 -11.14
N THR A 258 -6.14 -6.11 -10.99
CA THR A 258 -6.05 -5.07 -12.03
C THR A 258 -4.69 -4.38 -12.07
N CYS A 259 -3.76 -4.70 -11.18
CA CYS A 259 -2.44 -4.08 -11.11
C CYS A 259 -1.34 -5.09 -11.47
N VAL A 260 -0.29 -4.65 -12.16
CA VAL A 260 0.93 -5.42 -12.39
C VAL A 260 2.13 -4.65 -11.87
N GLU A 261 3.03 -5.34 -11.15
CA GLU A 261 4.31 -4.77 -10.74
C GLU A 261 5.41 -5.20 -11.70
N VAL A 262 6.09 -4.21 -12.27
CA VAL A 262 7.24 -4.38 -13.16
C VAL A 262 8.49 -3.90 -12.45
N GLY A 263 9.50 -4.77 -12.34
CA GLY A 263 10.82 -4.40 -11.86
C GLY A 263 11.69 -3.90 -13.00
N VAL A 264 12.50 -2.88 -12.76
CA VAL A 264 13.55 -2.41 -13.67
C VAL A 264 14.86 -2.28 -12.91
N ARG A 265 15.93 -2.86 -13.44
CA ARG A 265 17.31 -2.70 -12.96
C ARG A 265 18.13 -1.94 -13.99
N VAL A 266 18.85 -0.92 -13.55
CA VAL A 266 19.70 -0.06 -14.39
C VAL A 266 21.16 -0.26 -14.04
N GLU A 267 21.96 -0.60 -15.06
CA GLU A 267 23.41 -0.74 -14.94
C GLU A 267 24.13 0.21 -15.88
N ALA A 268 25.13 0.92 -15.38
CA ALA A 268 25.98 1.78 -16.19
C ALA A 268 27.31 1.12 -16.50
N PHE A 269 27.77 1.33 -17.72
CA PHE A 269 29.08 0.89 -18.20
C PHE A 269 29.76 2.03 -18.93
N ASN A 270 30.94 2.46 -18.46
CA ASN A 270 31.83 3.25 -19.30
C ASN A 270 32.47 2.35 -20.39
N CYS A 271 33.22 2.93 -21.34
CA CYS A 271 33.80 2.15 -22.44
C CYS A 271 34.71 0.98 -21.99
N GLN A 272 35.46 1.17 -20.90
CA GLN A 272 36.34 0.14 -20.35
C GLN A 272 35.55 -0.93 -19.58
N GLU A 273 34.68 -0.50 -18.66
CA GLU A 273 33.76 -1.33 -17.88
C GLU A 273 32.89 -2.21 -18.79
N TRP A 274 32.47 -1.68 -19.93
CA TRP A 274 31.73 -2.42 -20.95
C TRP A 274 32.55 -3.57 -21.53
N SER A 275 33.83 -3.32 -21.83
CA SER A 275 34.74 -4.32 -22.39
C SER A 275 35.09 -5.40 -21.37
N GLU A 276 35.15 -5.03 -20.09
CA GLU A 276 35.43 -5.94 -18.97
C GLU A 276 34.17 -6.63 -18.40
N GLY A 277 32.97 -6.24 -18.83
CA GLY A 277 31.71 -6.78 -18.31
C GLY A 277 31.39 -6.40 -16.85
N ARG A 278 32.03 -5.36 -16.30
CA ARG A 278 31.88 -4.95 -14.89
C ARG A 278 31.03 -3.68 -14.77
N GLY A 279 29.71 -3.85 -14.74
CA GLY A 279 28.75 -2.75 -14.64
C GLY A 279 28.57 -2.20 -13.23
N ARG A 280 28.24 -0.90 -13.15
CA ARG A 280 27.84 -0.22 -11.92
C ARG A 280 26.31 -0.24 -11.80
N HIS A 281 25.78 -0.82 -10.73
CA HIS A 281 24.34 -0.77 -10.47
C HIS A 281 23.93 0.64 -10.05
N ILE A 282 23.20 1.35 -10.91
CA ILE A 282 22.77 2.72 -10.69
C ILE A 282 21.53 2.75 -9.80
N ASN A 283 20.48 2.04 -10.18
CA ASN A 283 19.28 1.92 -9.37
C ASN A 283 18.42 0.73 -9.82
N SER A 284 17.53 0.30 -8.92
CA SER A 284 16.40 -0.54 -9.24
C SER A 284 15.14 0.19 -8.81
N ALA A 285 14.10 0.15 -9.63
CA ALA A 285 12.77 0.63 -9.24
C ALA A 285 11.69 -0.38 -9.59
N PHE A 286 10.53 -0.16 -8.98
CA PHE A 286 9.35 -1.00 -9.12
C PHE A 286 8.19 -0.09 -9.51
N LEU A 287 7.60 -0.37 -10.68
CA LEU A 287 6.56 0.43 -11.29
C LEU A 287 5.27 -0.38 -11.30
N ILE A 288 4.17 0.24 -10.90
CA ILE A 288 2.85 -0.37 -10.86
C ILE A 288 2.03 0.17 -12.02
N TYR A 289 1.56 -0.74 -12.87
CA TYR A 289 0.71 -0.41 -14.01
C TYR A 289 -0.70 -0.95 -13.78
N ASN A 290 -1.68 -0.19 -14.25
CA ASN A 290 -2.98 -0.71 -14.65
C ASN A 290 -3.01 -0.83 -16.16
N ALA A 291 -3.97 -1.56 -16.71
CA ALA A 291 -4.20 -1.60 -18.15
C ALA A 291 -5.70 -1.49 -18.44
N VAL A 292 -6.02 -0.84 -19.55
CA VAL A 292 -7.38 -0.82 -20.11
C VAL A 292 -7.44 -1.56 -21.43
N ASP A 293 -8.60 -2.11 -21.75
CA ASP A 293 -8.90 -2.65 -23.07
C ASP A 293 -9.33 -1.54 -24.05
N ASP A 294 -9.68 -1.92 -25.29
CA ASP A 294 -10.12 -0.97 -26.31
C ASP A 294 -11.49 -0.32 -26.01
N LYS A 295 -12.23 -0.82 -25.01
CA LYS A 295 -13.51 -0.26 -24.53
C LYS A 295 -13.31 0.65 -23.31
N GLU A 296 -12.06 0.90 -22.92
CA GLU A 296 -11.67 1.62 -21.70
C GLU A 296 -12.08 0.93 -20.39
N GLU A 297 -12.29 -0.38 -20.40
CA GLU A 297 -12.51 -1.18 -19.19
C GLU A 297 -11.19 -1.67 -18.59
N LEU A 298 -11.09 -1.69 -17.26
CA LEU A 298 -9.88 -2.16 -16.57
C LEU A 298 -9.68 -3.66 -16.77
N ILE A 299 -8.47 -4.04 -17.17
CA ILE A 299 -8.08 -5.44 -17.39
C ILE A 299 -7.68 -6.08 -16.05
N ILE A 300 -8.15 -7.30 -15.83
CA ILE A 300 -7.63 -8.19 -14.80
C ILE A 300 -6.45 -8.95 -15.38
N PHE A 301 -5.27 -8.78 -14.79
CA PHE A 301 -4.05 -9.46 -15.22
C PHE A 301 -4.11 -10.96 -14.85
N PRO A 302 -3.54 -11.85 -15.70
CA PRO A 302 -3.43 -13.26 -15.37
C PRO A 302 -2.48 -13.46 -14.18
N ARG A 303 -2.72 -14.50 -13.40
CA ARG A 303 -1.90 -14.81 -12.22
C ARG A 303 -0.50 -15.27 -12.64
N ILE A 304 0.53 -14.73 -11.99
CA ILE A 304 1.92 -15.09 -12.27
C ILE A 304 2.31 -16.40 -11.60
N GLU A 305 2.89 -17.32 -12.37
CA GLU A 305 3.52 -18.54 -11.87
C GLU A 305 5.05 -18.38 -11.84
N PRO A 306 5.66 -18.28 -10.64
CA PRO A 306 7.11 -18.24 -10.51
C PRO A 306 7.72 -19.63 -10.75
N ILE A 307 8.71 -19.72 -11.63
CA ILE A 307 9.37 -20.99 -11.98
C ILE A 307 10.80 -21.02 -11.42
N SER A 308 11.58 -19.97 -11.66
CA SER A 308 12.97 -19.91 -11.22
C SER A 308 13.12 -19.35 -9.80
N LYS A 309 14.25 -19.64 -9.15
CA LYS A 309 14.62 -19.04 -7.85
C LYS A 309 14.53 -17.51 -7.87
N ASP A 310 14.89 -16.91 -8.99
CA ASP A 310 14.82 -15.46 -9.20
C ASP A 310 13.37 -14.96 -9.32
N ASP A 311 12.48 -15.74 -9.94
CA ASP A 311 11.05 -15.43 -10.02
C ASP A 311 10.40 -15.48 -8.64
N PHE A 312 10.67 -16.54 -7.84
CA PHE A 312 10.17 -16.62 -6.47
C PHE A 312 10.64 -15.44 -5.61
N ARG A 313 11.91 -15.03 -5.75
CA ARG A 313 12.44 -13.84 -5.06
C ARG A 313 11.69 -12.57 -5.48
N ARG A 314 11.42 -12.37 -6.77
CA ARG A 314 10.71 -11.20 -7.30
C ARG A 314 9.24 -11.19 -6.89
N TYR A 315 8.58 -12.34 -6.97
CA TYR A 315 7.19 -12.56 -6.57
C TYR A 315 6.97 -12.21 -5.10
N ARG A 316 7.78 -12.77 -4.20
CA ARG A 316 7.77 -12.43 -2.76
C ARG A 316 8.11 -10.96 -2.51
N GLY A 317 9.09 -10.43 -3.24
CA GLY A 317 9.46 -9.01 -3.18
C GLY A 317 8.31 -8.07 -3.53
N ALA A 318 7.50 -8.42 -4.54
CA ALA A 318 6.35 -7.61 -4.95
C ALA A 318 5.28 -7.59 -3.85
N ILE A 319 5.04 -8.74 -3.20
CA ILE A 319 4.12 -8.83 -2.05
C ILE A 319 4.62 -7.94 -0.91
N ALA A 320 5.91 -8.04 -0.56
CA ALA A 320 6.52 -7.21 0.48
C ALA A 320 6.42 -5.71 0.16
N ARG A 321 6.66 -5.29 -1.08
CA ARG A 321 6.48 -3.89 -1.51
C ARG A 321 5.03 -3.44 -1.45
N LYS A 322 4.08 -4.27 -1.90
CA LYS A 322 2.65 -3.99 -1.78
C LYS A 322 2.24 -3.78 -0.32
N ARG A 323 2.72 -4.65 0.57
CA ARG A 323 2.57 -4.57 2.02
C ARG A 323 3.07 -3.23 2.60
N ILE A 324 4.27 -2.79 2.20
CA ILE A 324 4.82 -1.48 2.58
C ILE A 324 3.96 -0.32 2.05
N ARG A 325 3.54 -0.37 0.77
CA ARG A 325 2.68 0.66 0.16
C ARG A 325 1.36 0.82 0.91
N LEU A 326 0.68 -0.28 1.21
CA LEU A 326 -0.57 -0.27 1.97
C LEU A 326 -0.35 0.31 3.37
N GLY A 327 0.69 -0.13 4.07
CA GLY A 327 1.05 0.43 5.37
C GLY A 327 1.25 1.95 5.33
N ARG A 328 1.95 2.48 4.32
CA ARG A 328 2.20 3.92 4.16
C ARG A 328 0.94 4.70 3.81
N LYS A 329 0.17 4.24 2.81
CA LYS A 329 -1.09 4.88 2.37
C LYS A 329 -1.99 5.14 3.57
N TYR A 330 -2.13 4.13 4.41
CA TYR A 330 -3.09 4.12 5.50
C TYR A 330 -2.58 4.67 6.83
N VAL A 331 -1.26 4.79 7.04
CA VAL A 331 -0.69 5.60 8.13
C VAL A 331 -0.83 7.10 7.86
N ILE A 332 -0.73 7.50 6.58
CA ILE A 332 -0.76 8.91 6.17
C ILE A 332 -2.20 9.40 5.93
N SER A 333 -3.14 8.52 5.54
CA SER A 333 -4.54 8.88 5.33
C SER A 333 -5.30 9.05 6.66
N HIS A 334 -5.11 10.18 7.34
CA HIS A 334 -6.14 10.70 8.25
C HIS A 334 -7.26 11.32 7.42
N LYS A 335 -8.06 10.49 6.73
CA LYS A 335 -9.34 10.95 6.19
C LYS A 335 -10.34 10.89 7.35
N GLU A 336 -10.95 12.03 7.68
CA GLU A 336 -12.13 12.06 8.55
C GLU A 336 -13.23 11.23 7.87
N GLU A 337 -13.50 10.03 8.37
CA GLU A 337 -14.62 9.23 7.92
C GLU A 337 -15.92 9.84 8.44
N VAL A 338 -16.93 9.89 7.57
CA VAL A 338 -18.31 10.13 7.99
C VAL A 338 -18.76 8.89 8.76
N PRO A 339 -19.26 9.00 10.01
CA PRO A 339 -19.74 7.87 10.78
C PRO A 339 -20.78 7.08 10.00
N LEU A 340 -20.50 5.79 9.73
CA LEU A 340 -21.42 4.87 9.05
C LEU A 340 -22.29 4.12 10.06
N CYS A 341 -22.12 4.39 11.37
CA CYS A 341 -22.87 3.71 12.40
C CYS A 341 -24.37 4.00 12.31
N ILE A 342 -25.14 2.91 12.40
CA ILE A 342 -26.59 2.94 12.41
C ILE A 342 -27.04 3.14 13.86
N GLN A 343 -27.99 4.04 14.07
CA GLN A 343 -28.63 4.20 15.36
C GLN A 343 -29.40 2.93 15.74
N TRP A 344 -29.16 2.41 16.93
CA TRP A 344 -29.89 1.28 17.45
C TRP A 344 -31.36 1.65 17.68
N ASP A 345 -32.25 0.85 17.09
CA ASP A 345 -33.70 1.03 17.14
C ASP A 345 -34.33 -0.30 17.55
N GLU A 346 -34.93 -0.33 18.74
CA GLU A 346 -35.58 -1.51 19.31
C GLU A 346 -36.72 -2.04 18.42
N SER A 347 -37.36 -1.18 17.64
CA SER A 347 -38.43 -1.60 16.71
C SER A 347 -37.90 -2.34 15.47
N LYS A 348 -36.60 -2.23 15.18
CA LYS A 348 -35.96 -2.77 13.95
C LYS A 348 -34.88 -3.82 14.23
N GLN A 349 -34.84 -4.36 15.44
CA GLN A 349 -33.81 -5.32 15.88
C GLN A 349 -33.59 -6.48 14.89
N ALA A 350 -34.66 -7.13 14.44
CA ALA A 350 -34.58 -8.25 13.51
C ALA A 350 -33.99 -7.84 12.15
N SER A 351 -34.36 -6.65 11.65
CA SER A 351 -33.84 -6.11 10.39
C SER A 351 -32.36 -5.76 10.50
N LEU A 352 -31.93 -5.17 11.62
CA LEU A 352 -30.53 -4.81 11.86
C LEU A 352 -29.65 -6.06 12.01
N SER A 353 -30.12 -7.06 12.75
CA SER A 353 -29.44 -8.35 12.91
C SER A 353 -29.30 -9.10 11.57
N ASN A 354 -30.38 -9.21 10.80
CA ASN A 354 -30.33 -9.87 9.49
C ASN A 354 -29.44 -9.10 8.50
N GLY A 355 -29.51 -7.77 8.50
CA GLY A 355 -28.63 -6.93 7.70
C GLY A 355 -27.14 -7.10 8.06
N ASN A 356 -26.82 -7.24 9.36
CA ASN A 356 -25.46 -7.51 9.83
C ASN A 356 -24.91 -8.85 9.30
N VAL A 357 -25.69 -9.93 9.45
CA VAL A 357 -25.32 -11.25 8.95
C VAL A 357 -25.17 -11.25 7.42
N GLU A 358 -26.07 -10.59 6.70
CA GLU A 358 -26.01 -10.53 5.25
C GLU A 358 -24.82 -9.70 4.74
N ALA A 359 -24.50 -8.59 5.40
CA ALA A 359 -23.29 -7.82 5.09
C ALA A 359 -22.03 -8.67 5.29
N PHE A 360 -21.94 -9.42 6.39
CA PHE A 360 -20.82 -10.32 6.65
C PHE A 360 -20.75 -11.46 5.63
N ARG A 361 -21.90 -12.03 5.23
CA ARG A 361 -21.97 -13.04 4.16
C ARG A 361 -21.46 -12.47 2.83
N LYS A 362 -21.86 -11.24 2.49
CA LYS A 362 -21.39 -10.55 1.27
C LYS A 362 -19.88 -10.33 1.31
N LEU A 363 -19.32 -9.94 2.46
CA LEU A 363 -17.87 -9.79 2.63
C LEU A 363 -17.12 -11.12 2.41
N ALA A 364 -17.60 -12.20 3.03
CA ALA A 364 -16.99 -13.53 2.88
C ALA A 364 -17.09 -14.07 1.44
N ALA A 365 -18.16 -13.75 0.72
CA ALA A 365 -18.37 -14.18 -0.66
C ALA A 365 -17.61 -13.35 -1.71
N LYS A 366 -16.92 -12.27 -1.31
CA LYS A 366 -16.13 -11.46 -2.25
C LYS A 366 -15.02 -12.28 -2.89
N ARG A 367 -14.73 -11.98 -4.15
CA ARG A 367 -13.66 -12.63 -4.92
C ARG A 367 -12.41 -11.76 -4.87
N GLY A 368 -11.26 -12.36 -5.17
CA GLY A 368 -10.00 -11.64 -5.30
C GLY A 368 -9.21 -11.43 -4.00
N TRP A 369 -9.52 -12.18 -2.95
CA TRP A 369 -8.68 -12.24 -1.75
C TRP A 369 -7.26 -12.69 -2.10
N GLU A 370 -6.27 -11.90 -1.68
CA GLU A 370 -4.87 -12.16 -1.94
C GLU A 370 -4.15 -12.60 -0.68
N VAL A 371 -3.41 -13.71 -0.73
CA VAL A 371 -2.61 -14.21 0.40
C VAL A 371 -1.39 -13.31 0.62
N ILE A 372 -1.27 -12.75 1.82
CA ILE A 372 -0.12 -11.92 2.24
C ILE A 372 0.83 -12.63 3.21
N SER A 373 0.32 -13.59 3.99
CA SER A 373 1.10 -14.44 4.90
C SER A 373 0.44 -15.82 4.96
N SER A 374 1.26 -16.88 4.97
CA SER A 374 0.80 -18.26 5.09
C SER A 374 1.75 -19.07 5.94
N SER A 375 1.38 -19.33 7.19
CA SER A 375 2.05 -20.27 8.08
C SER A 375 1.28 -21.60 8.15
N LYS A 376 1.88 -22.65 8.73
CA LYS A 376 1.27 -24.01 8.78
C LYS A 376 -0.17 -24.08 9.28
N LYS A 377 -0.57 -23.21 10.22
CA LYS A 377 -1.94 -23.17 10.78
C LYS A 377 -2.69 -21.87 10.49
N ILE A 378 -2.04 -20.82 9.98
CA ILE A 378 -2.64 -19.48 9.84
C ILE A 378 -2.36 -18.95 8.45
N LYS A 379 -3.40 -18.55 7.73
CA LYS A 379 -3.29 -17.82 6.46
C LYS A 379 -3.95 -16.46 6.60
N ILE A 380 -3.30 -15.43 6.09
CA ILE A 380 -3.79 -14.05 6.11
C ILE A 380 -3.98 -13.59 4.67
N TYR A 381 -5.18 -13.11 4.38
CA TYR A 381 -5.60 -12.59 3.11
C TYR A 381 -5.95 -11.11 3.24
N THR A 382 -5.75 -10.36 2.16
CA THR A 382 -6.18 -8.97 2.05
C THR A 382 -7.01 -8.77 0.80
N LEU A 383 -7.98 -7.86 0.88
CA LEU A 383 -8.76 -7.40 -0.25
C LEU A 383 -8.87 -5.88 -0.18
N GLU A 384 -8.44 -5.18 -1.23
CA GLU A 384 -8.56 -3.73 -1.35
C GLU A 384 -9.60 -3.39 -2.43
N GLU A 385 -10.69 -2.73 -2.03
CA GLU A 385 -11.76 -2.28 -2.92
C GLU A 385 -12.15 -0.85 -2.58
N GLN A 386 -12.14 0.05 -3.57
CA GLN A 386 -12.60 1.45 -3.40
C GLN A 386 -12.01 2.16 -2.16
N ASP A 387 -10.69 2.05 -1.96
CA ASP A 387 -9.96 2.57 -0.78
C ASP A 387 -10.30 1.91 0.57
N VAL A 388 -11.12 0.86 0.60
CA VAL A 388 -11.37 0.07 1.81
C VAL A 388 -10.55 -1.20 1.80
N LEU A 389 -9.73 -1.38 2.84
CA LEU A 389 -8.96 -2.58 3.05
C LEU A 389 -9.74 -3.56 3.94
N SER A 390 -9.88 -4.80 3.48
CA SER A 390 -10.41 -5.91 4.27
C SER A 390 -9.31 -6.93 4.54
N VAL A 391 -9.33 -7.53 5.72
CA VAL A 391 -8.41 -8.61 6.11
C VAL A 391 -9.21 -9.85 6.45
N TRP A 392 -8.73 -11.01 6.02
CA TRP A 392 -9.27 -12.31 6.37
C TRP A 392 -8.14 -13.15 6.96
N VAL A 393 -8.31 -13.59 8.20
CA VAL A 393 -7.37 -14.45 8.93
C VAL A 393 -8.00 -15.84 9.09
N GLU A 394 -7.58 -16.77 8.26
CA GLU A 394 -7.95 -18.18 8.30
C GLU A 394 -7.03 -18.93 9.28
N LYS A 395 -7.63 -19.74 10.15
CA LYS A 395 -6.93 -20.55 11.15
C LYS A 395 -7.40 -21.99 11.05
N HIS A 396 -6.48 -22.95 10.99
CA HIS A 396 -6.79 -24.36 11.13
C HIS A 396 -6.68 -24.77 12.60
N VAL A 397 -7.78 -25.29 13.16
CA VAL A 397 -7.91 -25.61 14.58
C VAL A 397 -8.27 -27.07 14.76
N LYS A 398 -7.58 -27.78 15.66
CA LYS A 398 -7.91 -29.16 16.04
C LYS A 398 -8.98 -29.18 17.13
N SER A 399 -10.17 -28.69 16.79
CA SER A 399 -11.33 -28.69 17.68
C SER A 399 -12.62 -28.79 16.86
N PRO A 400 -13.69 -29.41 17.39
CA PRO A 400 -15.00 -29.44 16.76
C PRO A 400 -15.56 -28.03 16.49
N ALA A 401 -16.20 -27.84 15.33
CA ALA A 401 -16.72 -26.54 14.90
C ALA A 401 -17.79 -25.96 15.86
N ASN A 402 -18.60 -26.80 16.49
CA ASN A 402 -19.59 -26.39 17.48
C ASN A 402 -18.93 -25.82 18.75
N LEU A 403 -17.85 -26.44 19.24
CA LEU A 403 -17.11 -25.96 20.41
C LEU A 403 -16.43 -24.62 20.10
N ALA A 404 -15.76 -24.53 18.95
CA ALA A 404 -15.16 -23.27 18.47
C ALA A 404 -16.22 -22.15 18.35
N TYR A 405 -17.41 -22.46 17.82
CA TYR A 405 -18.53 -21.51 17.75
C TYR A 405 -19.00 -21.06 19.13
N CYS A 406 -19.20 -21.97 20.08
CA CYS A 406 -19.62 -21.62 21.44
C CYS A 406 -18.59 -20.71 22.15
N LEU A 407 -17.30 -20.94 21.93
CA LEU A 407 -16.23 -20.13 22.52
C LEU A 407 -16.10 -18.75 21.86
N LEU A 408 -16.15 -18.68 20.53
CA LEU A 408 -15.93 -17.45 19.77
C LEU A 408 -17.17 -16.56 19.64
N SER A 409 -18.36 -17.13 19.83
CA SER A 409 -19.61 -16.37 19.82
C SER A 409 -19.79 -15.50 21.07
N ASP A 410 -19.07 -15.82 22.16
CA ASP A 410 -19.06 -15.05 23.40
C ASP A 410 -17.86 -14.09 23.45
N PHE A 411 -18.12 -12.81 23.15
CA PHE A 411 -17.05 -11.81 23.09
C PHE A 411 -16.48 -11.49 24.48
N THR A 412 -17.15 -11.83 25.59
CA THR A 412 -16.58 -11.66 26.95
C THR A 412 -15.33 -12.51 27.17
N LYS A 413 -15.18 -13.59 26.40
CA LYS A 413 -13.99 -14.47 26.44
C LYS A 413 -12.85 -13.95 25.57
N ARG A 414 -13.07 -12.92 24.75
CA ARG A 414 -12.06 -12.41 23.81
C ARG A 414 -10.81 -11.82 24.51
N PRO A 415 -10.92 -11.07 25.62
CA PRO A 415 -9.75 -10.60 26.38
C PRO A 415 -8.85 -11.73 26.90
N LEU A 416 -9.34 -12.97 27.00
CA LEU A 416 -8.54 -14.11 27.47
C LEU A 416 -7.46 -14.54 26.48
N TRP A 417 -7.61 -14.18 25.21
CA TRP A 417 -6.69 -14.62 24.15
C TRP A 417 -6.27 -13.51 23.18
N ASP A 418 -7.06 -12.44 23.03
CA ASP A 418 -6.75 -11.32 22.14
C ASP A 418 -6.12 -10.18 22.96
N PRO A 419 -4.80 -9.95 22.89
CA PRO A 419 -4.11 -8.94 23.71
C PRO A 419 -4.54 -7.50 23.40
N HIS A 420 -5.23 -7.28 22.28
CA HIS A 420 -5.78 -5.97 21.96
C HIS A 420 -7.05 -5.65 22.75
N TYR A 421 -7.80 -6.67 23.18
CA TYR A 421 -9.04 -6.52 23.93
C TYR A 421 -8.74 -6.44 25.43
N MET A 422 -8.85 -5.26 26.01
CA MET A 422 -8.62 -5.06 27.45
C MET A 422 -9.84 -5.42 28.29
N PHE A 423 -11.03 -5.09 27.79
CA PHE A 423 -12.27 -5.27 28.52
C PHE A 423 -13.43 -5.51 27.55
N CYS A 424 -14.37 -6.37 27.93
CA CYS A 424 -15.57 -6.66 27.16
C CYS A 424 -16.72 -7.04 28.09
N GLU A 425 -17.84 -6.32 28.01
CA GLU A 425 -19.06 -6.60 28.78
C GLU A 425 -20.30 -6.63 27.88
N VAL A 426 -21.32 -7.35 28.32
CA VAL A 426 -22.63 -7.38 27.63
C VAL A 426 -23.45 -6.20 28.13
N ILE A 427 -23.80 -5.27 27.24
CA ILE A 427 -24.71 -4.16 27.55
C ILE A 427 -26.15 -4.68 27.54
N ASP A 428 -26.51 -5.41 26.49
CA ASP A 428 -27.89 -5.84 26.25
C ASP A 428 -27.96 -7.22 25.57
N ARG A 429 -28.93 -8.02 26.00
CA ARG A 429 -29.24 -9.33 25.42
C ARG A 429 -30.54 -9.21 24.63
N VAL A 430 -30.41 -8.75 23.39
CA VAL A 430 -31.53 -8.49 22.48
C VAL A 430 -32.38 -9.74 22.27
N ASN A 431 -31.75 -10.87 21.98
CA ASN A 431 -32.39 -12.19 21.91
C ASN A 431 -31.34 -13.32 22.10
N GLU A 432 -31.74 -14.58 21.93
CA GLU A 432 -30.83 -15.73 22.08
C GLU A 432 -29.61 -15.70 21.14
N ASN A 433 -29.77 -15.08 19.97
CA ASN A 433 -28.77 -15.06 18.90
C ASN A 433 -28.06 -13.70 18.75
N ASP A 434 -28.57 -12.63 19.37
CA ASP A 434 -28.09 -11.27 19.20
C ASP A 434 -27.80 -10.61 20.55
N GLN A 435 -26.59 -10.07 20.70
CA GLN A 435 -26.14 -9.40 21.91
C GLN A 435 -25.36 -8.12 21.57
N ILE A 436 -25.47 -7.12 22.42
CA ILE A 436 -24.73 -5.86 22.30
C ILE A 436 -23.63 -5.85 23.36
N TYR A 437 -22.42 -5.56 22.91
CA TYR A 437 -21.23 -5.54 23.74
C TYR A 437 -20.63 -4.15 23.82
N TYR A 438 -20.12 -3.80 25.00
CA TYR A 438 -19.18 -2.69 25.19
C TYR A 438 -17.77 -3.27 25.24
N ILE A 439 -16.87 -2.74 24.41
CA ILE A 439 -15.52 -3.28 24.22
C ILE A 439 -14.52 -2.14 24.37
N ILE A 440 -13.46 -2.37 25.16
CA ILE A 440 -12.33 -1.45 25.28
C ILE A 440 -11.09 -2.13 24.75
N CYS A 441 -10.40 -1.46 23.84
CA CYS A 441 -9.16 -1.90 23.26
C CYS A 441 -7.98 -1.03 23.70
N SER A 442 -6.80 -1.66 23.73
CA SER A 442 -5.55 -1.02 24.10
C SER A 442 -5.11 0.08 23.13
N GLU A 443 -4.26 0.98 23.65
CA GLU A 443 -3.64 2.05 22.87
C GLU A 443 -2.80 1.48 21.72
N VAL A 444 -2.91 2.10 20.55
CA VAL A 444 -2.12 1.75 19.37
C VAL A 444 -1.36 2.99 18.95
N ASN A 445 -0.03 2.91 18.91
CA ASN A 445 0.86 4.01 18.49
C ASN A 445 0.81 5.29 19.36
N GLY A 446 0.43 5.19 20.64
CA GLY A 446 0.44 6.33 21.58
C GLY A 446 -0.81 7.21 21.57
N ASP A 447 -1.87 6.77 20.89
CA ASP A 447 -3.21 7.38 21.00
C ASP A 447 -3.94 6.91 22.27
N LYS A 448 -5.00 7.64 22.66
CA LYS A 448 -5.93 7.21 23.72
C LYS A 448 -6.53 5.82 23.43
N PRO A 449 -6.88 5.05 24.47
CA PRO A 449 -7.56 3.77 24.30
C PRO A 449 -8.90 3.95 23.57
N LYS A 450 -9.33 2.91 22.84
CA LYS A 450 -10.52 2.97 21.99
C LYS A 450 -11.66 2.19 22.63
N ASP A 451 -12.86 2.73 22.56
CA ASP A 451 -14.08 2.03 22.96
C ASP A 451 -14.99 1.77 21.76
N PHE A 452 -15.75 0.69 21.82
CA PHE A 452 -16.68 0.24 20.79
C PHE A 452 -17.99 -0.22 21.41
N ILE A 453 -19.09 0.04 20.71
CA ILE A 453 -20.38 -0.61 20.95
C ILE A 453 -20.68 -1.49 19.75
N VAL A 454 -20.77 -2.80 19.97
CA VAL A 454 -20.82 -3.79 18.89
C VAL A 454 -22.04 -4.68 19.04
N LEU A 455 -22.87 -4.72 18.00
CA LEU A 455 -23.91 -5.73 17.83
C LEU A 455 -23.27 -7.01 17.28
N VAL A 456 -23.41 -8.10 18.01
CA VAL A 456 -22.94 -9.44 17.61
C VAL A 456 -24.16 -10.31 17.31
N SER A 457 -24.25 -10.74 16.06
CA SER A 457 -25.34 -11.57 15.53
C SER A 457 -24.84 -12.96 15.16
N ARG A 458 -25.41 -13.98 15.79
CA ARG A 458 -24.97 -15.37 15.70
C ARG A 458 -25.95 -16.18 14.84
N ARG A 459 -25.43 -17.06 13.99
CA ARG A 459 -26.24 -18.00 13.20
C ARG A 459 -25.59 -19.38 13.18
N LYS A 460 -26.37 -20.37 13.59
CA LYS A 460 -26.05 -21.79 13.42
C LYS A 460 -26.38 -22.23 11.99
N PRO A 461 -25.71 -23.25 11.45
CA PRO A 461 -26.08 -23.82 10.17
C PRO A 461 -27.52 -24.33 10.15
N LEU A 462 -28.15 -24.30 8.97
CA LEU A 462 -29.37 -25.05 8.70
C LEU A 462 -29.06 -26.55 8.73
N LYS A 463 -30.08 -27.43 8.80
CA LYS A 463 -29.93 -28.88 9.08
C LYS A 463 -28.91 -29.64 8.20
N ASP A 464 -28.50 -29.10 7.06
CA ASP A 464 -27.51 -29.68 6.13
C ASP A 464 -26.24 -28.81 5.93
N GLY A 465 -26.04 -27.77 6.73
CA GLY A 465 -24.90 -26.86 6.63
C GLY A 465 -23.78 -27.17 7.63
N ASN A 466 -22.53 -26.90 7.23
CA ASN A 466 -21.35 -27.08 8.08
C ASN A 466 -20.75 -25.76 8.58
N THR A 467 -21.42 -24.65 8.32
CA THR A 467 -20.88 -23.29 8.49
C THR A 467 -21.62 -22.54 9.59
N TYR A 468 -20.89 -22.14 10.62
CA TYR A 468 -21.36 -21.26 11.68
C TYR A 468 -20.89 -19.83 11.42
N MET A 469 -21.75 -18.86 11.73
CA MET A 469 -21.47 -17.44 11.48
C MET A 469 -21.66 -16.62 12.76
N VAL A 470 -20.70 -15.74 13.02
CA VAL A 470 -20.77 -14.72 14.07
C VAL A 470 -20.44 -13.38 13.43
N ALA A 471 -21.44 -12.57 13.12
CA ALA A 471 -21.26 -11.26 12.49
C ALA A 471 -21.24 -10.15 13.55
N ALA A 472 -20.36 -9.17 13.40
CA ALA A 472 -20.14 -8.08 14.32
C ALA A 472 -20.14 -6.73 13.58
N LYS A 473 -20.89 -5.75 14.10
CA LYS A 473 -20.99 -4.40 13.54
C LYS A 473 -21.20 -3.37 14.64
N SER A 474 -20.59 -2.20 14.50
CA SER A 474 -20.79 -1.10 15.44
C SER A 474 -22.14 -0.40 15.28
N ILE A 475 -22.75 -0.04 16.40
CA ILE A 475 -24.04 0.65 16.48
C ILE A 475 -23.94 1.87 17.42
N ILE A 476 -24.78 2.88 17.18
CA ILE A 476 -24.94 4.00 18.12
C ILE A 476 -26.05 3.64 19.11
N LEU A 477 -25.68 3.56 20.39
CA LEU A 477 -26.62 3.35 21.48
C LEU A 477 -26.70 4.63 22.35
N PRO A 478 -27.82 5.36 22.36
CA PRO A 478 -27.95 6.61 23.10
C PRO A 478 -27.72 6.49 24.61
N SER A 479 -27.94 5.30 25.19
CA SER A 479 -27.71 5.04 26.62
C SER A 479 -26.22 4.97 26.99
N VAL A 480 -25.31 4.81 26.01
CA VAL A 480 -23.87 4.73 26.24
C VAL A 480 -23.13 5.73 25.32
N PRO A 481 -23.18 7.04 25.66
CA PRO A 481 -22.53 8.07 24.87
C PRO A 481 -20.99 7.97 24.90
N PRO A 482 -20.27 8.58 23.94
CA PRO A 482 -18.82 8.62 23.94
C PRO A 482 -18.26 9.26 25.21
N SER A 483 -17.25 8.62 25.81
CA SER A 483 -16.54 9.13 26.99
C SER A 483 -15.28 9.89 26.59
N PRO A 484 -14.91 11.01 27.24
CA PRO A 484 -13.68 11.74 26.93
C PRO A 484 -12.38 10.97 27.23
N GLN A 485 -12.48 9.86 27.99
CA GLN A 485 -11.37 8.97 28.32
C GLN A 485 -10.98 8.08 27.13
N TYR A 486 -11.91 7.80 26.22
CA TYR A 486 -11.73 6.88 25.11
C TYR A 486 -12.00 7.56 23.76
N ILE A 487 -11.44 7.01 22.68
CA ILE A 487 -11.80 7.40 21.32
C ILE A 487 -12.83 6.39 20.79
N ARG A 488 -14.10 6.81 20.74
CA ARG A 488 -15.19 6.00 20.17
C ARG A 488 -14.86 5.67 18.72
N SER A 489 -14.68 4.38 18.47
CA SER A 489 -14.27 3.84 17.18
C SER A 489 -15.36 2.90 16.64
N GLU A 490 -15.27 2.60 15.34
CA GLU A 490 -16.33 1.86 14.63
C GLU A 490 -15.78 0.62 13.91
N VAL A 491 -16.55 -0.46 13.95
CA VAL A 491 -16.37 -1.67 13.16
C VAL A 491 -17.47 -1.72 12.10
N ILE A 492 -17.08 -1.57 10.83
CA ILE A 492 -18.03 -1.53 9.70
C ILE A 492 -18.67 -2.91 9.48
N CYS A 493 -17.84 -3.93 9.37
CA CYS A 493 -18.25 -5.32 9.23
C CYS A 493 -17.08 -6.23 9.63
N ALA A 494 -17.26 -7.02 10.69
CA ALA A 494 -16.31 -8.04 11.09
C ALA A 494 -17.02 -9.31 11.55
N GLY A 495 -16.28 -10.38 11.79
CA GLY A 495 -16.89 -11.59 12.31
C GLY A 495 -16.07 -12.86 12.13
N PHE A 496 -16.63 -13.96 12.63
CA PHE A 496 -16.11 -15.30 12.45
C PHE A 496 -16.99 -16.11 11.50
N LEU A 497 -16.34 -16.80 10.57
CA LEU A 497 -16.87 -17.87 9.77
C LEU A 497 -16.17 -19.15 10.22
N ILE A 498 -16.93 -20.14 10.69
CA ILE A 498 -16.38 -21.38 11.24
C ILE A 498 -16.94 -22.54 10.43
N GLU A 499 -16.06 -23.31 9.81
CA GLU A 499 -16.43 -24.39 8.91
C GLU A 499 -15.87 -25.71 9.42
N ALA A 500 -16.74 -26.71 9.60
CA ALA A 500 -16.31 -28.05 9.97
C ALA A 500 -15.54 -28.71 8.81
N ILE A 501 -14.32 -29.19 9.08
CA ILE A 501 -13.55 -30.02 8.13
C ILE A 501 -13.91 -31.48 8.37
N ASP A 502 -13.84 -31.90 9.63
CA ASP A 502 -14.24 -33.22 10.12
C ASP A 502 -14.84 -33.09 11.55
N SER A 503 -15.08 -34.22 12.23
CA SER A 503 -15.65 -34.23 13.58
C SER A 503 -14.71 -33.69 14.67
N THR A 504 -13.43 -33.52 14.37
CA THR A 504 -12.36 -33.17 15.32
C THR A 504 -11.60 -31.89 14.94
N SER A 505 -11.87 -31.32 13.76
CA SER A 505 -11.15 -30.16 13.24
C SER A 505 -12.07 -29.21 12.46
N CYS A 506 -11.72 -27.93 12.52
CA CYS A 506 -12.45 -26.88 11.83
C CYS A 506 -11.52 -25.77 11.32
N THR A 507 -12.01 -25.05 10.32
CA THR A 507 -11.43 -23.79 9.84
C THR A 507 -12.12 -22.63 10.54
N VAL A 508 -11.36 -21.75 11.20
CA VAL A 508 -11.85 -20.52 11.83
C VAL A 508 -11.33 -19.31 11.07
N SER A 509 -12.21 -18.69 10.31
CA SER A 509 -11.93 -17.52 9.49
C SER A 509 -12.44 -16.25 10.17
N TYR A 510 -11.54 -15.34 10.53
CA TYR A 510 -11.91 -14.01 11.02
C TYR A 510 -11.80 -13.00 9.89
N LEU A 511 -12.91 -12.37 9.50
CA LEU A 511 -12.92 -11.33 8.47
C LEU A 511 -13.19 -9.98 9.13
N ASN A 512 -12.50 -8.93 8.66
CA ASN A 512 -12.68 -7.57 9.14
C ASN A 512 -12.51 -6.58 7.97
N GLN A 513 -13.56 -5.79 7.71
CA GLN A 513 -13.50 -4.62 6.85
C GLN A 513 -13.01 -3.44 7.68
N MET A 514 -11.80 -2.96 7.38
CA MET A 514 -11.13 -1.95 8.20
C MET A 514 -11.81 -0.58 8.06
N SER A 515 -12.04 0.06 9.20
CA SER A 515 -12.31 1.50 9.29
C SER A 515 -11.01 2.26 9.49
N ALA A 516 -10.99 3.56 9.18
CA ALA A 516 -9.82 4.42 9.37
C ALA A 516 -9.29 4.38 10.81
N SER A 517 -10.18 4.21 11.80
CA SER A 517 -9.81 4.18 13.22
C SER A 517 -8.99 2.95 13.63
N ILE A 518 -9.24 1.78 13.05
CA ILE A 518 -8.55 0.53 13.43
C ILE A 518 -7.35 0.25 12.50
N LEU A 519 -7.31 0.95 11.37
CA LEU A 519 -6.31 0.79 10.31
C LEU A 519 -4.85 0.92 10.77
N PRO A 520 -4.46 1.83 11.69
CA PRO A 520 -3.08 1.92 12.18
C PRO A 520 -2.59 0.65 12.90
N TYR A 521 -3.49 -0.09 13.56
CA TYR A 521 -3.18 -1.36 14.21
C TYR A 521 -2.82 -2.44 13.17
N PHE A 522 -3.56 -2.44 12.06
CA PHE A 522 -3.35 -3.39 10.97
C PHE A 522 -2.20 -2.95 10.05
N ALA A 523 -1.94 -1.65 9.89
CA ALA A 523 -0.85 -1.12 9.07
C ALA A 523 0.54 -1.62 9.52
N GLY A 524 0.71 -1.83 10.82
CA GLY A 524 1.89 -2.48 11.39
C GLY A 524 2.09 -3.91 10.87
N ASN A 525 1.03 -4.71 10.89
CA ASN A 525 1.10 -6.08 10.40
C ASN A 525 1.23 -6.14 8.89
N LEU A 526 0.50 -5.26 8.19
CA LEU A 526 0.57 -5.15 6.74
C LEU A 526 1.97 -4.74 6.29
N GLY A 527 2.60 -3.74 6.89
CA GLY A 527 3.95 -3.30 6.53
C GLY A 527 5.12 -4.09 7.15
N GLY A 528 4.84 -5.17 7.91
CA GLY A 528 5.88 -6.09 8.42
C GLY A 528 6.68 -5.62 9.63
N TRP A 529 6.32 -4.49 10.19
CA TRP A 529 6.91 -3.92 11.40
C TRP A 529 6.15 -4.33 12.69
N SER A 530 5.09 -5.14 12.59
CA SER A 530 4.39 -5.80 13.71
C SER A 530 3.92 -7.22 13.35
N LYS A 531 3.81 -8.11 14.34
CA LYS A 531 3.27 -9.48 14.23
C LYS A 531 2.00 -9.71 15.05
N SER A 532 1.35 -8.65 15.53
CA SER A 532 0.22 -8.75 16.46
C SER A 532 -0.97 -9.57 15.93
N ILE A 533 -1.23 -9.60 14.61
CA ILE A 533 -2.29 -10.44 14.03
C ILE A 533 -1.94 -11.92 14.11
N GLU A 534 -0.71 -12.29 13.78
CA GLU A 534 -0.24 -13.68 13.84
C GLU A 534 -0.20 -14.18 15.29
N GLU A 535 0.23 -13.32 16.22
CA GLU A 535 0.24 -13.61 17.66
C GLU A 535 -1.17 -13.80 18.21
N ALA A 536 -2.10 -12.89 17.88
CA ALA A 536 -3.50 -13.01 18.27
C ALA A 536 -4.16 -14.26 17.66
N ALA A 537 -3.87 -14.58 16.39
CA ALA A 537 -4.37 -15.78 15.73
C ALA A 537 -3.81 -17.07 16.37
N ALA A 538 -2.53 -17.09 16.73
CA ALA A 538 -1.90 -18.22 17.42
C ALA A 538 -2.46 -18.38 18.85
N SER A 539 -2.69 -17.28 19.55
CA SER A 539 -3.34 -17.28 20.87
C SER A 539 -4.78 -17.80 20.80
N CYS A 540 -5.54 -17.39 19.78
CA CYS A 540 -6.88 -17.89 19.49
C CYS A 540 -6.89 -19.41 19.26
N ILE A 541 -5.95 -19.94 18.45
CA ILE A 541 -5.81 -21.38 18.23
C ILE A 541 -5.57 -22.11 19.56
N LYS A 542 -4.62 -21.62 20.37
CA LYS A 542 -4.33 -22.23 21.68
C LYS A 542 -5.54 -22.19 22.62
N PHE A 543 -6.27 -21.07 22.65
CA PHE A 543 -7.46 -20.92 23.47
C PHE A 543 -8.54 -21.96 23.13
N ILE A 544 -8.79 -22.18 21.84
CA ILE A 544 -9.79 -23.16 21.38
C ILE A 544 -9.31 -24.60 21.59
N GLU A 545 -8.03 -24.90 21.29
CA GLU A 545 -7.47 -26.25 21.43
C GLU A 545 -7.28 -26.67 22.91
N ASN A 546 -7.12 -25.71 23.82
CA ASN A 546 -7.00 -25.97 25.26
C ASN A 546 -8.36 -26.06 25.98
N ALA A 547 -9.45 -25.65 25.34
CA ALA A 547 -10.78 -25.84 25.90
C ALA A 547 -11.12 -27.34 25.83
N THR A 548 -10.97 -28.03 26.96
CA THR A 548 -11.39 -29.42 27.08
C THR A 548 -12.91 -29.52 26.91
N ASP A 549 -13.34 -30.61 26.27
CA ASP A 549 -14.74 -31.00 26.11
C ASP A 549 -15.30 -31.43 27.49
N ASP A 550 -15.40 -30.49 28.43
CA ASP A 550 -16.28 -30.66 29.58
C ASP A 550 -17.69 -30.70 29.01
N GLY A 551 -18.33 -31.87 29.14
CA GLY A 551 -19.55 -32.29 28.47
C GLY A 551 -20.77 -31.35 28.61
N PRO A 552 -21.93 -31.77 28.10
CA PRO A 552 -23.01 -30.88 27.72
C PRO A 552 -23.44 -29.96 28.87
N ILE A 553 -23.44 -28.66 28.60
CA ILE A 553 -24.10 -27.65 29.45
C ILE A 553 -25.59 -28.01 29.49
N SER A 554 -25.93 -28.81 30.50
CA SER A 554 -27.29 -29.02 30.96
C SER A 554 -27.58 -27.91 31.97
N GLY A 555 -28.47 -26.99 31.59
CA GLY A 555 -29.01 -25.96 32.48
C GLY A 555 -28.48 -24.55 32.22
N LEU A 556 -29.14 -23.84 31.29
CA LEU A 556 -29.75 -22.52 31.51
C LEU A 556 -30.49 -22.06 30.26
#